data_AF-A0A2E5PEN5-F1
#
_entry.id   AF-A0A2E5PEN5-F1
#
_cell.length_a   1.000
_cell.length_b   1.000
_cell.length_c   1.000
_cell.angle_alpha   90.00
_cell.angle_beta   90.00
_cell.angle_gamma   90.00
#
_symmetry.space_group_name_H-M   'P 1'
#
loop_
_entity.id
_entity.type
_entity.pdbx_description
1 polymer ?
#
loop_
_entity_poly.entity_id
_entity_poly.type
_entity_poly.pdbx_seq_one_letter_code
_entity_poly.pdbx_strand_id
1 'polypeptide(L)' 'MRAAEVARLLGVSERRVYQMMASGQLDYRGRRPRRISKESFKKYLHDRWPKLLVYLGA' A
#
# COMPACT_ATOMS: atom_id res chain seq x y z
N MET A 1 -1.77 -7.81 -1.32
CA MET A 1 -2.55 -6.92 -2.20
C MET A 1 -1.82 -6.73 -3.53
N ARG A 2 -2.54 -6.54 -4.64
CA ARG A 2 -1.90 -6.22 -5.93
C ARG A 2 -1.53 -4.74 -5.97
N ALA A 3 -0.53 -4.36 -6.76
CA ALA A 3 -0.16 -2.95 -6.93
C ALA A 3 -1.34 -2.11 -7.45
N ALA A 4 -2.08 -2.62 -8.44
CA ALA A 4 -3.32 -2.04 -8.96
C ALA A 4 -4.39 -1.78 -7.88
N GLU A 5 -4.53 -2.68 -6.92
CA GLU A 5 -5.51 -2.56 -5.83
C GLU A 5 -5.11 -1.45 -4.86
N VAL A 6 -3.83 -1.44 -4.46
CA VAL A 6 -3.27 -0.41 -3.58
C VAL A 6 -3.29 0.96 -4.26
N ALA A 7 -3.01 1.02 -5.56
CA ALA A 7 -3.08 2.23 -6.36
C ALA A 7 -4.48 2.87 -6.31
N ARG A 8 -5.54 2.06 -6.50
CA ARG A 8 -6.93 2.52 -6.39
C ARG A 8 -7.29 3.00 -4.99
N LEU A 9 -6.87 2.28 -3.95
CA LEU A 9 -7.15 2.66 -2.56
C LEU A 9 -6.45 3.96 -2.14
N LEU A 10 -5.23 4.19 -2.62
CA LEU A 10 -4.45 5.38 -2.33
C LEU A 10 -4.76 6.56 -3.27
N GLY A 11 -5.52 6.35 -4.34
CA GLY A 11 -5.73 7.36 -5.38
C GLY A 11 -4.44 7.74 -6.12
N VAL A 12 -3.51 6.80 -6.31
CA VAL A 12 -2.20 7.02 -6.98
C VAL A 12 -2.00 6.07 -8.16
N SER A 13 -0.98 6.30 -8.97
CA SER A 13 -0.61 5.38 -10.07
C SER A 13 0.07 4.11 -9.56
N GLU A 14 -0.03 3.01 -10.31
CA GLU A 14 0.74 1.77 -10.00
C GLU A 14 2.25 2.02 -9.97
N ARG A 15 2.75 2.90 -10.84
CA ARG A 15 4.16 3.34 -10.81
C ARG A 15 4.53 3.92 -9.45
N ARG A 16 3.66 4.74 -8.85
CA ARG A 16 3.88 5.30 -7.51
C ARG A 16 3.93 4.20 -6.46
N VAL A 17 3.05 3.20 -6.54
CA VAL A 17 3.07 2.05 -5.64
C VAL A 17 4.39 1.27 -5.75
N TYR A 18 4.89 1.04 -6.96
CA TYR A 18 6.20 0.41 -7.16
C TYR A 18 7.36 1.25 -6.61
N GLN A 19 7.29 2.58 -6.71
CA GLN A 19 8.28 3.47 -6.07
C GLN A 19 8.25 3.35 -4.55
N MET A 20 7.06 3.29 -3.94
CA MET A 20 6.91 3.09 -2.50
C MET A 20 7.48 1.74 -2.03
N MET A 21 7.32 0.71 -2.86
CA MET A 21 7.96 -0.60 -2.60
C MET A 21 9.48 -0.52 -2.72
N ALA A 22 10.00 0.20 -3.72
CA ALA A 22 11.44 0.38 -3.91
C ALA A 22 12.07 1.21 -2.79
N SER A 23 11.33 2.17 -2.21
CA SER A 23 11.78 3.03 -1.12
C SER A 23 11.55 2.42 0.27
N GLY A 24 11.04 1.19 0.38
CA GLY A 24 10.75 0.53 1.66
C GLY A 24 9.54 1.09 2.41
N GLN A 25 8.71 1.93 1.78
CA GLN A 25 7.46 2.42 2.38
C GLN A 25 6.36 1.37 2.38
N LEU A 26 6.44 0.38 1.48
CA LEU A 26 5.53 -0.75 1.42
C LEU A 26 6.32 -2.05 1.29
N ASP A 27 6.12 -2.95 2.24
CA ASP A 27 6.71 -4.29 2.16
C ASP A 27 5.97 -5.13 1.14
N TYR A 28 6.74 -5.97 0.45
CA TYR A 28 6.21 -6.88 -0.55
C TYR A 28 6.86 -8.25 -0.48
N ARG A 29 6.13 -9.26 -0.94
CA ARG A 29 6.62 -10.64 -1.08
C ARG A 29 6.55 -11.09 -2.54
N GLY A 30 7.49 -11.95 -2.90
CA GLY A 30 7.58 -12.61 -4.20
C GLY A 30 8.40 -11.85 -5.26
N ARG A 31 8.84 -12.58 -6.30
CA ARG A 31 9.60 -12.02 -7.43
C ARG A 31 8.69 -11.30 -8.44
N ARG A 32 7.71 -11.99 -9.04
CA ARG A 32 6.65 -11.44 -9.91
C ARG A 32 5.43 -12.38 -9.95
N PRO A 33 4.18 -11.88 -9.88
CA PRO A 33 3.82 -10.51 -9.53
C PRO A 33 4.10 -10.24 -8.04
N ARG A 34 4.73 -9.11 -7.74
CA ARG A 34 4.99 -8.69 -6.36
C ARG A 34 3.66 -8.47 -5.63
N ARG A 35 3.55 -8.97 -4.40
CA ARG A 35 2.35 -8.82 -3.56
C ARG A 35 2.68 -7.96 -2.35
N ILE A 36 1.97 -6.85 -2.19
CA ILE A 36 2.14 -5.93 -1.06
C ILE A 36 1.54 -6.58 0.19
N SER A 37 2.25 -6.51 1.31
CA SER A 37 1.76 -7.02 2.59
C SER A 37 0.58 -6.16 3.07
N LYS A 38 -0.53 -6.80 3.46
CA LYS A 38 -1.71 -6.10 3.98
C LYS A 38 -1.40 -5.38 5.30
N GLU A 39 -0.58 -5.98 6.15
CA GLU A 39 -0.14 -5.38 7.42
C GLU A 39 0.74 -4.17 7.19
N SER A 40 1.73 -4.27 6.30
CA SER A 40 2.60 -3.14 5.93
C SER A 40 1.79 -1.99 5.34
N PHE A 41 0.79 -2.30 4.49
CA PHE A 41 -0.13 -1.30 3.96
C PHE A 41 -0.99 -0.64 5.05
N LYS A 42 -1.51 -1.40 6.01
CA LYS A 42 -2.26 -0.85 7.17
C LYS A 42 -1.38 0.08 8.01
N LYS A 43 -0.14 -0.33 8.29
CA LYS A 43 0.83 0.48 9.05
C LYS A 43 1.13 1.79 8.31
N TYR A 44 1.37 1.73 7.01
CA TYR A 44 1.56 2.91 6.17
C TYR A 44 0.36 3.88 6.24
N LEU A 45 -0.88 3.37 6.22
CA LEU A 45 -2.07 4.19 6.35
C LEU A 45 -2.17 4.82 7.75
N HIS A 46 -1.86 4.07 8.80
CA HIS A 46 -1.87 4.57 10.17
C HIS A 46 -0.89 5.74 10.36
N ASP A 47 0.33 5.60 9.84
CA ASP A 47 1.39 6.60 10.00
C ASP A 47 1.14 7.87 9.18
N ARG A 48 0.48 7.75 8.01
CA ARG A 48 0.32 8.87 7.06
C ARG A 48 -1.05 9.54 7.10
N TRP A 49 -2.11 8.76 7.33
CA TRP A 49 -3.50 9.22 7.31
C TRP A 49 -4.34 8.50 8.36
N PRO A 50 -4.14 8.77 9.66
CA PRO A 50 -4.91 8.13 10.72
C PRO A 50 -6.43 8.34 10.56
N LYS A 51 -6.86 9.45 9.94
CA LYS A 51 -8.28 9.74 9.67
C LYS A 51 -8.93 8.86 8.59
N LEU A 52 -8.15 8.24 7.70
CA LEU A 52 -8.68 7.34 6.67
C LEU A 52 -9.01 5.94 7.19
N LEU A 53 -8.45 5.54 8.35
CA LEU A 53 -8.80 4.27 9.00
C LEU A 53 -10.28 4.23 9.43
N VAL A 54 -10.83 5.38 9.85
CA VAL A 54 -12.24 5.52 10.21
C VAL A 54 -13.17 5.28 9.01
N TYR A 55 -12.75 5.66 7.81
CA TYR A 55 -13.52 5.41 6.58
C TYR A 55 -13.41 3.99 6.04
N LEU A 56 -12.38 3.23 6.44
CA LEU A 56 -12.15 1.85 6.03
C LEU A 56 -12.77 0.81 7.00
N GLY A 57 -13.53 1.26 8.00
CA GLY A 57 -14.24 0.40 8.95
C GLY A 57 -13.33 -0.25 9.98
N ALA A 58 -12.46 0.54 10.62
CA ALA A 58 -11.88 0.20 11.92
C ALA A 58 -12.83 0.64 13.05
#